data_AF-A0A5N4CKS5-F1
#
_entry.id   AF-A0A5N4CKS5-F1
#
_cell.length_a   1.000
_cell.length_b   1.000
_cell.length_c   1.000
_cell.angle_alpha   90.00
_cell.angle_beta   90.00
_cell.angle_gamma   90.00
#
_symmetry.space_group_name_H-M   'P 1'
#
loop_
_entity.id
_entity.type
_entity.pdbx_description
1 polymer ?
#
loop_
_entity_poly.entity_id
_entity_poly.type
_entity_poly.pdbx_seq_one_letter_code
_entity_poly.pdbx_strand_id
1 'polypeptide(L)'
;MALCSSQPQNWTTISKAAGGKGPFAWNRENYVSCHNPDNSTPLRWPQVPYQILGGPTENKVVFEKRNGIYTFFISIVDPYYSYCHLETIFSVYVSGAYPEQIIPEVLIFILIAANLMSVWLAYKIPKLLHTERGLKVKGFCINLCRRCRKPCECFRGRR
;
A
#
# COMPACT_ATOMS: atom_id res chain seq x y z
N MET A 1 -7.26 -36.91 -7.95
CA MET A 1 -6.15 -36.32 -7.16
C MET A 1 -4.95 -36.21 -8.09
N ALA A 2 -4.15 -35.15 -8.04
CA ALA A 2 -3.12 -34.90 -9.06
C ALA A 2 -1.88 -35.83 -9.00
N LEU A 3 -1.76 -36.72 -7.99
CA LEU A 3 -0.66 -37.69 -7.81
C LEU A 3 0.76 -37.12 -8.09
N CYS A 4 1.00 -35.85 -7.76
CA CYS A 4 2.31 -35.23 -7.91
C CYS A 4 3.29 -35.78 -6.86
N SER A 5 4.55 -36.00 -7.25
CA SER A 5 5.64 -36.39 -6.35
C SER A 5 6.44 -35.18 -5.83
N SER A 6 6.44 -34.06 -6.58
CA SER A 6 7.18 -32.85 -6.24
C SER A 6 6.31 -31.60 -6.15
N GLN A 7 6.83 -30.54 -5.52
CA GLN A 7 6.15 -29.25 -5.41
C GLN A 7 6.03 -28.51 -6.76
N PRO A 8 5.03 -27.62 -6.93
CA PRO A 8 4.92 -26.78 -8.12
C PRO A 8 6.09 -25.79 -8.19
N GLN A 9 6.58 -25.56 -9.40
CA GLN A 9 7.65 -24.58 -9.65
C GLN A 9 7.17 -23.16 -9.32
N ASN A 10 8.05 -22.34 -8.75
CA ASN A 10 7.73 -20.97 -8.37
C ASN A 10 8.30 -19.96 -9.38
N TRP A 11 7.49 -19.01 -9.83
CA TRP A 11 7.87 -17.94 -10.76
C TRP A 11 9.10 -17.18 -10.30
N THR A 12 9.19 -16.86 -9.00
CA THR A 12 10.35 -16.14 -8.44
C THR A 12 11.66 -16.92 -8.62
N THR A 13 11.61 -18.25 -8.56
CA THR A 13 12.79 -19.10 -8.78
C THR A 13 13.14 -19.21 -10.27
N ILE A 14 12.13 -19.33 -11.14
CA ILE A 14 12.32 -19.42 -12.59
C ILE A 14 12.87 -18.11 -13.16
N SER A 15 12.30 -16.97 -12.77
CA SER A 15 12.75 -15.66 -13.23
C SER A 15 14.19 -15.35 -12.78
N LYS A 16 14.56 -15.74 -11.55
CA LYS A 16 15.96 -15.66 -11.07
C LYS A 16 16.90 -16.54 -11.88
N ALA A 17 16.52 -17.80 -12.11
CA ALA A 17 17.33 -18.75 -12.90
C ALA A 17 17.52 -18.28 -14.35
N ALA A 18 16.51 -17.63 -14.92
CA ALA A 18 16.58 -17.05 -16.26
C ALA A 18 17.36 -15.72 -16.32
N GLY A 19 17.89 -15.22 -15.20
CA GLY A 19 18.62 -13.95 -15.15
C GLY A 19 17.73 -12.72 -15.39
N GLY A 20 16.44 -12.79 -15.06
CA GLY A 20 15.51 -11.68 -15.25
C GLY A 20 15.05 -11.46 -16.69
N LYS A 21 15.15 -12.49 -17.56
CA LYS A 21 14.67 -12.46 -18.96
C LYS A 21 13.15 -12.35 -19.07
N GLY A 22 12.60 -11.17 -18.73
CA GLY A 22 11.23 -10.76 -19.06
C GLY A 22 10.12 -11.73 -18.62
N PRO A 23 8.89 -11.54 -19.14
CA PRO A 23 7.73 -12.38 -18.81
C PRO A 23 7.79 -13.79 -19.44
N PHE A 24 8.69 -14.03 -20.39
CA PHE A 24 8.84 -15.31 -21.11
C PHE A 24 9.96 -16.20 -20.56
N ALA A 25 10.41 -15.94 -19.33
CA ALA A 25 11.47 -16.69 -18.67
C ALA A 25 11.11 -18.17 -18.42
N TRP A 26 9.82 -18.49 -18.29
CA TRP A 26 9.35 -19.85 -18.08
C TRP A 26 8.94 -20.46 -19.41
N ASN A 27 9.72 -21.43 -19.89
CA ASN A 27 9.57 -22.04 -21.21
C ASN A 27 9.61 -23.58 -21.10
N ARG A 28 9.44 -24.27 -22.23
CA ARG A 28 9.50 -25.74 -22.27
C ARG A 28 10.80 -26.31 -21.73
N GLU A 29 11.93 -25.65 -22.02
CA GLU A 29 13.27 -26.16 -21.71
C GLU A 29 13.57 -26.17 -20.20
N ASN A 30 12.92 -25.29 -19.44
CA ASN A 30 13.09 -25.19 -17.99
C ASN A 30 11.86 -25.61 -17.17
N TYR A 31 10.76 -25.98 -17.82
CA TYR A 31 9.61 -26.57 -17.17
C TYR A 31 9.94 -27.98 -16.65
N VAL A 32 9.60 -28.24 -15.39
CA VAL A 32 9.79 -29.53 -14.75
C VAL A 32 8.45 -30.05 -14.28
N SER A 33 8.06 -31.22 -14.79
CA SER A 33 6.84 -31.90 -14.40
C SER A 33 6.87 -32.33 -12.93
N CYS A 34 5.72 -32.27 -12.27
CA CYS A 34 5.56 -32.74 -10.89
C CYS A 34 5.64 -34.26 -10.73
N HIS A 35 5.70 -34.99 -11.85
CA HIS A 35 5.86 -36.45 -11.89
C HIS A 35 7.28 -36.89 -12.24
N ASN A 36 8.23 -35.96 -12.31
CA ASN A 36 9.62 -36.29 -12.62
C ASN A 36 10.22 -37.14 -11.48
N PRO A 37 10.63 -38.41 -11.74
CA PRO A 37 11.23 -39.27 -10.73
C PRO A 37 12.60 -38.80 -10.27
N ASP A 38 13.31 -38.03 -11.11
CA ASP A 38 14.65 -37.53 -10.80
C ASP A 38 14.63 -36.26 -9.93
N ASN A 39 13.45 -35.66 -9.74
CA ASN A 39 13.31 -34.49 -8.89
C ASN A 39 13.22 -34.91 -7.41
N SER A 40 14.34 -34.76 -6.68
CA SER A 40 14.47 -35.12 -5.27
C SER A 40 13.78 -34.16 -4.29
N THR A 41 13.03 -33.16 -4.76
CA THR A 41 12.33 -32.20 -3.88
C THR A 41 10.95 -32.72 -3.44
N PRO A 42 10.79 -33.15 -2.18
CA PRO A 42 9.53 -33.72 -1.72
C PRO A 42 8.44 -32.66 -1.57
N LEU A 43 7.19 -33.11 -1.58
CA LEU A 43 6.04 -32.28 -1.20
C LEU A 43 6.17 -31.77 0.25
N ARG A 44 6.47 -30.49 0.39
CA ARG A 44 6.38 -29.74 1.67
C ARG A 44 5.00 -29.74 2.32
N TRP A 45 3.93 -29.78 1.52
CA TRP A 45 2.54 -29.67 2.00
C TRP A 45 1.66 -30.73 1.32
N PRO A 46 1.80 -32.01 1.69
CA PRO A 46 1.07 -33.10 1.03
C PRO A 46 -0.44 -33.09 1.33
N GLN A 47 -0.87 -32.37 2.38
CA GLN A 47 -2.25 -32.35 2.86
C GLN A 47 -3.13 -31.28 2.18
N VAL A 48 -2.56 -30.42 1.34
CA VAL A 48 -3.32 -29.37 0.62
C VAL A 48 -3.50 -29.75 -0.85
N PRO A 49 -4.57 -29.28 -1.52
CA PRO A 49 -4.72 -29.46 -2.96
C PRO A 49 -3.52 -28.89 -3.72
N TYR A 50 -3.03 -29.64 -4.70
CA TYR A 50 -1.93 -29.19 -5.55
C TYR A 50 -2.40 -28.03 -6.44
N GLN A 51 -1.77 -26.86 -6.30
CA GLN A 51 -2.11 -25.63 -7.02
C GLN A 51 -0.84 -24.98 -7.59
N ILE A 52 -0.83 -24.73 -8.89
CA ILE A 52 0.29 -24.05 -9.58
C ILE A 52 0.21 -22.54 -9.40
N LEU A 53 -1.01 -22.00 -9.43
CA LEU A 53 -1.34 -20.61 -9.16
C LEU A 53 -2.24 -20.56 -7.92
N GLY A 54 -1.74 -19.94 -6.85
CA GLY A 54 -2.38 -19.85 -5.54
C GLY A 54 -1.72 -20.72 -4.47
N GLY A 55 -2.52 -21.06 -3.47
CA GLY A 55 -2.09 -21.86 -2.32
C GLY A 55 -1.01 -21.16 -1.47
N PRO A 56 -0.16 -21.94 -0.77
CA PRO A 56 0.91 -21.41 0.09
C PRO A 56 2.16 -20.93 -0.69
N THR A 57 2.04 -20.66 -2.00
CA THR A 57 3.16 -20.26 -2.86
C THR A 57 3.09 -18.78 -3.25
N GLU A 58 4.20 -18.23 -3.76
CA GLU A 58 4.24 -16.87 -4.30
C GLU A 58 3.73 -16.78 -5.74
N ASN A 59 3.28 -17.89 -6.35
CA ASN A 59 2.61 -17.87 -7.63
C ASN A 59 1.17 -17.42 -7.46
N LYS A 60 0.94 -16.14 -7.22
CA LYS A 60 -0.40 -15.60 -6.99
C LYS A 60 -0.59 -14.32 -7.78
N VAL A 61 -1.81 -14.13 -8.26
CA VAL A 61 -2.23 -12.85 -8.84
C VAL A 61 -2.69 -11.97 -7.69
N VAL A 62 -2.00 -10.86 -7.49
CA VAL A 62 -2.38 -9.86 -6.48
C VAL A 62 -2.86 -8.62 -7.22
N PHE A 63 -4.11 -8.24 -6.96
CA PHE A 63 -4.67 -7.00 -7.48
C PHE A 63 -4.29 -5.83 -6.58
N GLU A 64 -4.11 -4.65 -7.16
CA GLU A 64 -3.91 -3.44 -6.37
C GLU A 64 -5.20 -3.04 -5.64
N LYS A 65 -5.09 -2.17 -4.64
CA LYS A 65 -6.22 -1.64 -3.86
C LYS A 65 -7.05 -0.60 -4.65
N ARG A 66 -7.28 -0.88 -5.92
CA ARG A 66 -8.08 -0.05 -6.82
C ARG A 66 -8.93 -0.93 -7.72
N ASN A 67 -10.18 -0.50 -7.90
CA ASN A 67 -11.05 -1.08 -8.91
C ASN A 67 -10.50 -0.73 -10.29
N GLY A 68 -10.56 -1.68 -11.21
CA GLY A 68 -9.99 -1.46 -12.54
C GLY A 68 -9.98 -2.69 -13.41
N ILE A 69 -9.62 -2.47 -14.67
CA ILE A 69 -9.40 -3.51 -15.66
C ILE A 69 -7.94 -3.93 -15.60
N TYR A 70 -7.70 -5.21 -15.34
CA TYR A 70 -6.39 -5.83 -15.41
C TYR A 70 -6.32 -6.66 -16.68
N THR A 71 -5.32 -6.39 -17.52
CA THR A 71 -5.11 -7.11 -18.77
C THR A 71 -3.98 -8.12 -18.59
N PHE A 72 -4.28 -9.37 -18.90
CA PHE A 72 -3.39 -10.49 -18.78
C PHE A 72 -3.08 -11.04 -20.17
N PHE A 73 -1.82 -11.42 -20.36
CA PHE A 73 -1.35 -12.12 -21.54
C PHE A 73 -1.07 -13.57 -21.14
N ILE A 74 -1.62 -14.52 -21.88
CA ILE A 74 -1.36 -15.95 -21.72
C ILE A 74 -0.75 -16.47 -23.01
N SER A 75 0.30 -17.27 -22.89
CA SER A 75 0.87 -18.06 -23.97
C SER A 75 1.07 -19.51 -23.53
N ILE A 76 0.98 -20.42 -24.50
CA ILE A 76 1.37 -21.81 -24.32
C ILE A 76 2.89 -21.91 -24.27
N VAL A 77 3.38 -22.59 -23.23
CA VAL A 77 4.82 -22.79 -22.97
C VAL A 77 5.49 -23.74 -23.97
N ASP A 78 4.78 -24.75 -24.48
CA ASP A 78 5.26 -25.68 -25.50
C ASP A 78 4.23 -25.89 -26.63
N PRO A 79 4.39 -25.22 -27.78
CA PRO A 79 3.48 -25.37 -28.91
C PRO A 79 3.59 -26.76 -29.58
N TYR A 80 4.70 -27.48 -29.43
CA TYR A 80 4.88 -28.80 -30.03
C TYR A 80 4.09 -29.89 -29.29
N TYR A 81 3.90 -29.74 -27.98
CA TYR A 81 3.01 -30.61 -27.21
C TYR A 81 1.54 -30.26 -27.43
N SER A 82 1.26 -28.97 -27.65
CA SER A 82 -0.11 -28.44 -27.76
C SER A 82 -0.65 -28.44 -29.19
N TYR A 83 0.17 -28.82 -30.17
CA TYR A 83 -0.09 -28.76 -31.62
C TYR A 83 -0.57 -27.39 -32.15
N CYS A 84 -0.47 -26.33 -31.35
CA CYS A 84 -0.93 -25.00 -31.68
C CYS A 84 -0.14 -23.95 -30.89
N HIS A 85 0.24 -22.85 -31.55
CA HIS A 85 0.81 -21.68 -30.92
C HIS A 85 -0.32 -20.75 -30.48
N LEU A 86 -0.88 -20.99 -29.29
CA LEU A 86 -1.97 -20.18 -28.76
C LEU A 86 -1.42 -19.11 -27.82
N GLU A 87 -1.65 -17.85 -28.21
CA GLU A 87 -1.45 -16.68 -27.38
C GLU A 87 -2.75 -15.90 -27.34
N THR A 88 -3.14 -15.43 -26.15
CA THR A 88 -4.35 -14.65 -25.99
C THR A 88 -4.16 -13.58 -24.93
N ILE A 89 -4.86 -12.47 -25.14
CA ILE A 89 -4.99 -11.41 -24.17
C ILE A 89 -6.42 -11.46 -23.65
N PHE A 90 -6.59 -11.42 -22.34
CA PHE A 90 -7.89 -11.30 -21.72
C PHE A 90 -7.83 -10.25 -20.61
N SER A 91 -8.98 -9.64 -20.35
CA SER A 91 -9.09 -8.58 -19.36
C SER A 91 -10.09 -8.97 -18.29
N VAL A 92 -9.73 -8.70 -17.03
CA VAL A 92 -10.58 -8.95 -15.86
C VAL A 92 -10.88 -7.62 -15.20
N TYR A 93 -12.17 -7.32 -15.04
CA TYR A 93 -12.59 -6.19 -14.21
C TYR A 93 -12.70 -6.63 -12.76
N VAL A 94 -11.92 -6.00 -11.89
CA VAL A 94 -11.95 -6.27 -10.45
C VAL A 94 -12.70 -5.16 -9.74
N SER A 95 -13.73 -5.55 -9.01
CA SER A 95 -14.57 -4.67 -8.19
C SER A 95 -14.52 -5.08 -6.72
N GLY A 96 -14.71 -4.12 -5.81
CA GLY A 96 -14.72 -4.36 -4.37
C GLY A 96 -13.36 -4.18 -3.70
N ALA A 97 -12.38 -3.59 -4.39
CA ALA A 97 -11.16 -3.14 -3.76
C ALA A 97 -11.49 -1.99 -2.80
N TYR A 98 -11.05 -2.11 -1.54
CA TYR A 98 -11.22 -1.04 -0.57
C TYR A 98 -10.34 0.15 -1.00
N PRO A 99 -10.90 1.37 -1.13
CA PRO A 99 -10.11 2.51 -1.56
C PRO A 99 -9.00 2.77 -0.56
N GLU A 100 -7.80 3.01 -1.07
CA GLU A 100 -6.68 3.44 -0.24
C GLU A 100 -7.04 4.76 0.44
N GLN A 101 -6.94 4.80 1.77
CA GLN A 101 -7.25 6.01 2.54
C GLN A 101 -6.21 7.09 2.19
N ILE A 102 -6.62 8.05 1.35
CA ILE A 102 -5.79 9.19 0.92
C ILE A 102 -5.41 10.06 2.12
N ILE A 103 -6.27 10.10 3.14
CA ILE A 103 -6.05 10.87 4.36
C ILE A 103 -5.64 9.90 5.47
N PRO A 104 -4.45 10.06 6.07
CA PRO A 104 -4.06 9.26 7.23
C PRO A 104 -5.05 9.48 8.37
N GLU A 105 -5.50 8.41 9.02
CA GLU A 105 -6.43 8.49 10.16
C GLU A 105 -5.91 9.44 11.25
N VAL A 106 -4.59 9.49 11.43
CA VAL A 106 -3.90 10.42 12.34
C VAL A 106 -4.24 11.88 12.06
N LEU A 107 -4.34 12.29 10.78
CA LEU A 107 -4.70 13.67 10.43
C LEU A 107 -6.13 14.01 10.89
N ILE A 108 -7.05 13.07 10.72
CA ILE A 108 -8.45 13.22 11.17
C ILE A 108 -8.51 13.37 12.69
N PHE A 109 -7.78 12.53 13.43
CA PHE A 109 -7.70 12.63 14.90
C PHE A 109 -7.13 13.97 15.36
N ILE A 110 -6.06 14.46 14.74
CA ILE A 110 -5.45 15.76 15.06
C ILE A 110 -6.44 16.90 14.80
N LEU A 111 -7.15 16.87 13.67
CA LEU A 111 -8.14 17.89 13.33
C LEU A 111 -9.29 17.91 14.34
N ILE A 112 -9.82 16.75 14.71
CA ILE A 112 -10.89 16.65 15.72
C ILE A 112 -10.38 17.17 17.08
N ALA A 113 -9.21 16.74 17.52
CA ALA A 113 -8.61 17.18 18.77
C ALA A 113 -8.36 18.69 18.80
N ALA A 114 -7.86 19.27 17.70
CA ALA A 114 -7.63 20.70 17.58
C ALA A 114 -8.94 21.51 17.68
N ASN A 115 -10.01 21.04 17.05
CA ASN A 115 -11.33 21.69 17.14
C ASN A 115 -11.93 21.58 18.55
N LEU A 116 -11.82 20.42 19.20
CA LEU A 116 -12.28 20.27 20.58
C LEU A 116 -11.50 21.16 21.55
N MET A 117 -10.18 21.23 21.37
CA MET A 117 -9.32 22.11 22.16
C MET A 117 -9.63 23.59 21.93
N SER A 118 -9.89 24.01 20.69
CA SER A 118 -10.25 25.40 20.40
C SER A 118 -11.57 25.79 21.04
N VAL A 119 -12.59 24.93 20.97
CA VAL A 119 -13.88 25.14 21.64
C VAL A 119 -13.73 25.18 23.16
N TRP A 120 -12.95 24.25 23.74
CA TRP A 120 -12.68 24.22 25.17
C TRP A 120 -11.97 25.48 25.65
N LEU A 121 -10.95 25.94 24.91
CA LEU A 121 -10.25 27.19 25.16
C LEU A 121 -11.21 28.38 25.05
N ALA A 122 -12.01 28.48 23.98
CA ALA A 122 -12.97 29.56 23.79
C ALA A 122 -14.01 29.64 24.92
N TYR A 123 -14.39 28.51 25.52
CA TYR A 123 -15.26 28.47 26.70
C TYR A 123 -14.55 28.86 28.00
N LYS A 124 -13.32 28.36 28.22
CA LYS A 124 -12.58 28.58 29.48
C LYS A 124 -11.91 29.95 29.55
N ILE A 125 -11.38 30.48 28.45
CA ILE A 125 -10.69 31.77 28.36
C ILE A 125 -11.52 32.93 28.94
N PRO A 126 -12.79 33.17 28.55
CA PRO A 126 -13.57 34.27 29.12
C PRO A 126 -13.82 34.08 30.63
N LYS A 127 -14.03 32.84 31.08
CA LYS A 127 -14.23 32.53 32.50
C LYS A 127 -12.97 32.76 33.35
N LEU A 128 -11.79 32.46 32.79
CA LEU A 128 -10.50 32.70 33.44
C LEU A 128 -10.07 34.17 33.38
N LEU A 129 -10.39 34.88 32.28
CA LEU A 129 -10.15 36.32 32.14
C LEU A 129 -10.98 37.15 33.13
N HIS A 130 -12.14 36.66 33.53
CA HIS A 130 -13.02 37.31 34.53
C HIS A 130 -12.55 37.12 35.98
N THR A 131 -11.50 36.32 36.21
CA THR A 131 -10.87 36.12 37.52
C THR A 131 -9.74 37.14 37.71
N GLU A 132 -9.41 37.55 38.95
CA GLU A 132 -8.40 38.60 39.22
C GLU A 132 -7.03 38.38 38.54
N ARG A 133 -6.61 37.11 38.34
CA ARG A 133 -5.39 36.76 37.61
C ARG A 133 -5.48 37.08 36.11
N GLY A 134 -6.66 36.92 35.51
CA GLY A 134 -6.92 37.19 34.10
C GLY A 134 -6.84 38.68 33.75
N LEU A 135 -7.31 39.55 34.66
CA LEU A 135 -7.17 41.01 34.52
C LEU A 135 -5.70 41.47 34.58
N LYS A 136 -4.87 40.85 35.45
CA LYS A 136 -3.41 41.10 35.49
C LYS A 136 -2.71 40.70 34.19
N VAL A 137 -3.06 39.55 33.62
CA VAL A 137 -2.50 39.07 32.33
C VAL A 137 -2.95 39.96 31.17
N LYS A 138 -4.22 40.40 31.14
CA LYS A 138 -4.70 41.35 30.14
C LYS A 138 -3.95 42.68 30.20
N GLY A 139 -3.72 43.22 31.40
CA GLY A 139 -2.90 44.41 31.60
C GLY A 139 -1.45 44.23 31.12
N PHE A 140 -0.86 43.06 31.37
CA PHE A 140 0.49 42.73 30.92
C PHE A 140 0.59 42.60 29.38
N CYS A 141 -0.36 41.92 28.73
CA CYS A 141 -0.43 41.83 27.26
C CYS A 141 -0.64 43.20 26.61
N ILE A 142 -1.50 44.06 27.17
CA ILE A 142 -1.69 45.43 26.66
C ILE A 142 -0.39 46.24 26.75
N ASN A 143 0.35 46.11 27.85
CA ASN A 143 1.64 46.79 28.02
C ASN A 143 2.71 46.25 27.05
N LEU A 144 2.78 44.94 26.82
CA LEU A 144 3.66 44.34 25.82
C LEU A 144 3.31 44.80 24.39
N CYS A 145 2.03 44.78 24.01
CA CYS A 145 1.58 45.28 22.71
C CYS A 145 1.90 46.76 22.52
N ARG A 146 1.73 47.61 23.55
CA ARG A 146 2.16 49.03 23.51
C ARG A 146 3.66 49.17 23.34
N ARG A 147 4.45 48.32 24.00
CA ARG A 147 5.92 48.32 23.93
C ARG A 147 6.44 47.85 22.57
N CYS A 148 5.72 46.96 21.89
CA CYS A 148 5.99 46.57 20.49
C CYS A 148 5.50 47.60 19.46
N ARG A 149 4.50 48.43 19.78
CA ARG A 149 4.03 49.51 18.89
C ARG A 149 4.99 50.71 18.84
N LYS A 150 5.64 51.04 19.97
CA LYS A 150 6.63 52.13 20.05
C LYS A 150 7.81 51.99 19.05
N PRO A 151 8.44 50.83 18.85
CA PRO A 151 9.51 50.68 17.85
C PRO A 151 9.01 50.74 16.40
N CYS A 152 7.73 50.44 16.14
CA CYS A 152 7.17 50.53 14.78
C CYS A 152 6.88 51.97 14.33
N GLU A 153 6.64 52.92 15.25
CA GLU A 153 6.51 54.34 14.87
C GLU A 153 7.85 55.00 14.53
N CYS A 154 8.97 54.52 15.10
CA CYS A 154 10.30 55.00 14.73
C CYS A 154 10.74 54.61 13.31
N PHE A 155 10.11 53.60 12.69
CA PHE A 155 10.42 53.19 11.31
C PHE A 155 9.60 53.88 10.23
N ARG A 156 8.61 54.71 10.59
CA ARG A 156 7.75 55.44 9.63
C ARG A 156 8.15 56.90 9.39
N GLY A 157 9.15 57.41 10.12
CA GLY A 157 9.61 58.80 10.08
C GLY A 157 10.99 59.03 9.45
N ARG A 158 11.46 58.16 8.56
CA ARG A 158 12.69 58.37 7.77
C ARG A 158 12.41 58.15 6.28
N ARG A 159 11.77 59.14 5.68
CA ARG A 159 11.82 59.42 4.24
C ARG A 159 11.83 60.93 4.08
#